data_AF-A0A3A9C329-F1
#
_entry.id   AF-A0A3A9C329-F1
#
_cell.length_a   1.000
_cell.length_b   1.000
_cell.length_c   1.000
_cell.angle_alpha   90.00
_cell.angle_beta   90.00
_cell.angle_gamma   90.00
#
_symmetry.space_group_name_H-M   'P 1'
#
loop_
_entity.id
_entity.type
_entity.pdbx_description
1 polymer ?
#
loop_
_entity_poly.entity_id
_entity_poly.type
_entity_poly.pdbx_seq_one_letter_code
_entity_poly.pdbx_strand_id
1 'polypeptide(L)' 'MTAFNALAILTVFQNVNSGCMWLDHQPEVPEEARRFKRF' A
#
# COMPACT_ATOMS: atom_id res chain seq x y z
N MET A 1 -4.25 -0.80 -23.15
CA MET A 1 -4.92 -0.80 -21.82
C MET A 1 -3.96 -1.09 -20.66
N THR A 2 -2.96 -1.95 -20.83
CA THR A 2 -1.99 -2.33 -19.77
C THR A 2 -1.24 -1.15 -19.13
N ALA A 3 -0.85 -0.15 -19.92
CA ALA A 3 -0.15 1.03 -19.41
C ALA A 3 -1.01 1.87 -18.44
N PHE A 4 -2.30 2.05 -18.73
CA PHE A 4 -3.22 2.77 -17.83
C PHE A 4 -3.53 1.98 -16.56
N ASN A 5 -3.59 0.65 -16.64
CA ASN A 5 -3.74 -0.20 -15.46
C ASN A 5 -2.49 -0.13 -14.55
N ALA A 6 -1.29 -0.10 -15.14
CA ALA A 6 -0.05 0.09 -14.38
C ALA A 6 0.00 1.46 -13.69
N LEU A 7 -0.46 2.52 -14.38
CA LEU A 7 -0.58 3.86 -13.80
C LEU A 7 -1.62 3.93 -12.68
N ALA A 8 -2.75 3.23 -12.81
CA ALA A 8 -3.77 3.14 -11.77
C ALA A 8 -3.22 2.44 -10.52
N ILE A 9 -2.50 1.33 -10.70
CA ILE A 9 -1.83 0.61 -9.60
C ILE A 9 -0.78 1.53 -8.95
N LEU A 10 0.06 2.20 -9.74
CA LEU A 10 1.06 3.13 -9.22
C LEU A 10 0.42 4.27 -8.40
N THR A 11 -0.71 4.81 -8.88
CA THR A 11 -1.46 5.88 -8.19
C THR A 11 -2.05 5.38 -6.88
N VAL A 12 -2.59 4.15 -6.85
CA VAL A 12 -3.07 3.51 -5.63
C VAL A 12 -1.90 3.34 -4.66
N PHE A 13 -0.80 2.71 -5.08
CA PHE A 13 0.40 2.53 -4.25
C PHE A 13 0.92 3.86 -3.70
N GLN A 14 1.01 4.89 -4.53
CA GLN A 14 1.39 6.22 -4.08
C GLN A 14 0.39 6.79 -3.10
N ASN A 15 -0.92 6.64 -3.28
CA ASN A 15 -1.92 7.19 -2.36
C ASN A 15 -1.95 6.48 -1.01
N VAL A 16 -2.01 5.13 -0.98
CA VAL A 16 -2.00 4.38 0.29
C VAL A 16 -0.67 4.58 1.04
N ASN A 17 0.44 4.71 0.31
CA ASN A 17 1.74 4.96 0.93
C ASN A 17 2.00 6.43 1.24
N SER A 18 1.38 7.42 0.56
CA SER A 18 1.56 8.85 0.86
C SER A 18 0.82 9.27 2.13
N GLY A 19 -0.20 8.51 2.55
CA GLY A 19 -0.79 8.65 3.88
C GLY A 19 0.17 8.24 5.01
N CYS A 20 1.21 7.45 4.71
CA CYS A 20 2.14 6.91 5.72
C CYS A 20 3.63 7.25 5.47
N MET A 21 4.05 7.66 4.27
CA MET A 21 5.44 7.81 3.82
C MET A 21 6.31 6.54 3.96
N TRP A 22 5.81 5.36 3.60
CA TRP A 22 6.48 4.07 3.88
C TRP A 22 6.98 3.34 2.64
N LEU A 23 7.79 3.97 1.80
CA LEU A 23 8.41 3.27 0.66
C LEU A 23 9.68 2.49 1.04
N ASP A 24 10.33 2.83 2.16
CA ASP A 24 11.63 2.23 2.54
C ASP A 24 11.70 1.79 4.01
N HIS A 25 10.87 2.38 4.89
CA HIS A 25 10.82 2.06 6.32
C HIS A 25 9.37 1.84 6.74
N GLN A 26 8.81 0.68 6.37
CA GLN A 26 7.50 0.25 6.83
C GLN A 26 7.66 -0.46 8.19
N PRO A 27 7.24 0.13 9.33
CA PRO A 27 7.12 -0.59 10.58
C PRO A 27 6.36 -1.89 10.43
N GLU A 28 6.77 -2.86 11.25
CA GLU A 28 6.04 -4.11 11.35
C GLU A 28 4.58 -3.84 11.66
N VAL A 29 3.70 -4.56 10.95
CA VAL A 29 2.26 -4.48 11.19
C VAL A 29 2.00 -4.92 12.64
N PRO A 30 1.39 -4.08 13.49
CA PRO A 30 1.09 -4.45 14.88
C PRO A 30 0.32 -5.77 14.95
N GLU A 31 0.61 -6.61 15.95
CA GLU A 31 -0.03 -7.93 16.07
C GLU A 31 -1.56 -7.84 16.10
N GLU A 32 -2.10 -6.83 16.78
CA GLU A 32 -3.53 -6.57 16.91
C GLU A 32 -4.18 -6.19 15.58
N ALA A 33 -3.39 -5.65 14.65
CA ALA A 33 -3.85 -5.29 13.31
C ALA A 33 -3.84 -6.48 12.34
N ARG A 34 -3.12 -7.57 12.64
CA ARG A 34 -3.07 -8.77 11.80
C ARG A 34 -4.45 -9.42 11.62
N ARG A 35 -5.36 -9.27 12.58
CA ARG A 35 -6.75 -9.77 12.49
C ARG A 35 -7.57 -9.13 11.36
N PHE A 36 -7.14 -7.98 10.85
CA PHE A 36 -7.80 -7.25 9.76
C PHE A 36 -7.22 -7.55 8.38
N LYS A 37 -6.12 -8.31 8.28
CA LYS A 37 -5.66 -8.86 6.99
C LYS A 37 -6.68 -9.91 6.51
N ARG A 38 -7.67 -9.48 5.74
CA ARG A 38 -8.38 -10.36 4.81
C ARG A 38 -7.68 -10.26 3.46
N PHE A 39 -7.27 -11.43 2.95
CA PHE A 39 -6.54 -11.66 1.71
C PHE A 39 -7.06 -10.83 0.54
#